data_AF-Q16KE0-F1
#
_entry.id   AF-Q16KE0-F1
#
_cell.length_a   1.000
_cell.length_b   1.000
_cell.length_c   1.000
_cell.angle_alpha   90.00
_cell.angle_beta   90.00
_cell.angle_gamma   90.00
#
_symmetry.space_group_name_H-M   'P 1'
#
loop_
_entity.id
_entity.type
_entity.pdbx_description
1 polymer ?
#
loop_
_entity_poly.entity_id
_entity_poly.type
_entity_poly.pdbx_seq_one_letter_code
_entity_poly.pdbx_strand_id
1 'polypeptide(L)'
;MLKYLVLTLVYVSVVSGVNEALADVSCIDNQQFQFKGRSLQYTDLNCSTSISSSIKAQNRPCAAGLGRWYDLGFEVLGAPFIKYFQSCYNVDKSSVIYSEHDILGASIEKAQINNDRPSFKIGGLKVKARLSTVYTQNSQRTRLTNLLGSEELAKQYISSSSFFAKGHLTPDGDAVLNSWAGATYFYINVAPEWQIINTGNWIRIENAARKMAAQLNDTVKVFTGVYDVLTLPDVNGRPVPITLAEDDQVEAPKWLWKILHHSASNSAIAFATLNNPFVTSGDQLCNNICNRYGWAQQEFQDLRRGYTICCTVRDLRKVIPFIPTKADAANILRFN
;
A
#
# COMPACT_ATOMS: atom_id res chain seq x y z
N MET A 1 24.95 13.80 41.02
CA MET A 1 23.98 14.06 39.94
C MET A 1 24.64 13.76 38.61
N LEU A 2 24.40 12.57 38.06
CA LEU A 2 24.96 12.16 36.77
C LEU A 2 23.99 12.62 35.67
N LYS A 3 24.32 13.71 34.97
CA LYS A 3 23.66 14.11 33.73
C LYS A 3 24.31 13.33 32.59
N TYR A 4 23.59 12.38 32.01
CA TYR A 4 23.98 11.80 30.73
C TYR A 4 23.51 12.74 29.62
N LEU A 5 24.48 13.35 28.94
CA LEU A 5 24.31 13.95 27.63
C LEU A 5 24.30 12.78 26.63
N VAL A 6 23.13 12.39 26.14
CA VAL A 6 23.07 11.43 25.02
C VAL A 6 23.47 12.21 23.78
N LEU A 7 24.70 11.95 23.30
CA LEU A 7 25.19 12.48 22.04
C LEU A 7 24.24 12.10 20.90
N THR A 8 23.90 13.13 20.13
CA THR A 8 23.30 13.09 18.80
C THR A 8 23.97 12.06 17.90
N LEU A 9 23.20 11.08 17.43
CA LEU A 9 23.48 10.36 16.18
C LEU A 9 22.30 10.60 15.24
N VAL A 10 22.07 11.86 14.87
CA VAL A 10 21.45 12.13 13.57
C VAL A 10 22.59 11.98 12.58
N TYR A 11 22.73 10.80 11.97
CA TYR A 11 23.59 10.64 10.82
C TYR A 11 23.08 11.59 9.74
N VAL A 12 23.75 12.72 9.53
CA VAL A 12 23.43 13.63 8.44
C VAL A 12 24.00 12.98 7.18
N SER A 13 23.12 12.33 6.42
CA SER A 13 23.49 11.93 5.06
C SER A 13 23.69 13.19 4.22
N VAL A 14 24.80 13.26 3.50
CA VAL A 14 25.10 14.32 2.54
C VAL A 14 25.18 13.72 1.14
N VAL A 15 24.97 14.54 0.11
CA VAL A 15 25.21 14.14 -1.28
C VAL A 15 26.73 14.19 -1.51
N SER A 16 27.37 13.06 -1.80
CA SER A 16 28.83 12.90 -1.81
C SER A 16 29.57 13.92 -2.68
N GLY A 17 29.07 14.22 -3.88
CA GLY A 17 29.66 15.18 -4.82
C GLY A 17 29.43 16.65 -4.49
N VAL A 18 28.50 16.93 -3.57
CA VAL A 18 28.08 18.29 -3.20
C VAL A 18 28.47 18.65 -1.77
N ASN A 19 28.57 17.64 -0.89
CA ASN A 19 28.79 17.76 0.55
C ASN A 19 27.74 18.63 1.27
N GLU A 20 26.49 18.62 0.77
CA GLU A 20 25.33 19.27 1.40
C GLU A 20 24.26 18.21 1.72
N ALA A 21 23.50 18.43 2.80
CA ALA A 21 22.39 17.55 3.20
C ALA A 21 21.17 17.67 2.27
N LEU A 22 21.08 18.78 1.55
CA LEU A 22 20.09 19.07 0.52
C LEU A 22 20.81 19.85 -0.60
N ALA A 23 20.55 19.48 -1.85
CA ALA A 23 21.16 20.11 -3.01
C ALA A 23 20.20 20.12 -4.19
N ASP A 24 19.98 21.29 -4.78
CA ASP A 24 19.27 21.43 -6.05
C ASP A 24 20.26 21.24 -7.20
N VAL A 25 20.17 20.09 -7.86
CA VAL A 25 21.03 19.71 -9.00
C VAL A 25 20.21 19.70 -10.29
N SER A 26 20.78 20.23 -11.37
CA SER A 26 20.13 20.27 -12.68
C SER A 26 20.83 19.32 -13.65
N CYS A 27 20.08 18.47 -14.35
CA CYS A 27 20.65 17.67 -15.44
C CYS A 27 20.95 18.58 -16.64
N ILE A 28 22.18 18.55 -17.14
CA ILE A 28 22.61 19.30 -18.34
C ILE A 28 22.49 18.41 -19.58
N ASP A 29 23.10 17.22 -19.52
CA ASP A 29 23.10 16.23 -20.59
C ASP A 29 23.36 14.84 -20.01
N ASN A 30 22.46 13.89 -20.28
CA ASN A 30 22.55 12.49 -19.87
C ASN A 30 22.96 12.29 -18.39
N GLN A 31 24.25 12.07 -18.14
CA GLN A 31 24.83 11.80 -16.81
C GLN A 31 25.55 13.01 -16.20
N GLN A 32 25.59 14.14 -16.90
CA GLN A 32 26.19 15.38 -16.43
C GLN A 32 25.15 16.26 -15.74
N PHE A 33 25.48 16.67 -14.53
CA PHE A 33 24.66 17.53 -13.70
C PHE A 33 25.41 18.81 -13.36
N GLN A 34 24.68 19.88 -13.10
CA GLN A 34 25.20 21.14 -12.59
C GLN A 34 24.78 21.36 -11.15
N PHE A 35 25.73 21.82 -10.35
CA PHE A 35 25.47 22.33 -9.02
C PHE A 35 26.31 23.59 -8.77
N LYS A 36 25.64 24.74 -8.55
CA LYS A 36 26.30 26.05 -8.29
C LYS A 36 27.43 26.36 -9.29
N GLY A 37 27.21 26.08 -10.58
CA GLY A 37 28.19 26.30 -11.65
C GLY A 37 29.24 25.20 -11.83
N ARG A 38 29.31 24.21 -10.92
CA ARG A 38 30.21 23.05 -11.00
C ARG A 38 29.54 21.91 -11.76
N SER A 39 30.28 21.27 -12.67
CA SER A 39 29.83 20.04 -13.34
C SER A 39 30.05 18.84 -12.42
N LEU A 40 29.06 17.96 -12.31
CA LEU A 40 29.04 16.72 -11.55
C LEU A 40 28.66 15.57 -12.47
N GLN A 41 29.09 14.36 -12.15
CA GLN A 41 28.58 13.13 -12.76
C GLN A 41 27.46 12.55 -11.91
N TYR A 42 26.58 11.75 -12.51
CA TYR A 42 25.54 11.01 -11.79
C TYR A 42 26.10 10.19 -10.62
N THR A 43 27.29 9.59 -10.78
CA THR A 43 27.97 8.82 -9.73
C THR A 43 28.33 9.65 -8.49
N ASP A 44 28.40 10.97 -8.63
CA ASP A 44 28.70 11.89 -7.54
C ASP A 44 27.43 12.21 -6.72
N LEU A 45 26.24 11.90 -7.23
CA LEU A 45 24.95 12.22 -6.63
C LEU A 45 24.40 11.11 -5.73
N ASN A 46 25.29 10.45 -4.99
CA ASN A 46 24.92 9.42 -4.01
C ASN A 46 24.86 10.00 -2.60
N CYS A 47 23.96 9.46 -1.78
CA CYS A 47 23.92 9.74 -0.35
C CYS A 47 25.06 9.03 0.37
N SER A 48 25.79 9.74 1.25
CA SER A 48 26.89 9.18 2.03
C SER A 48 26.45 8.06 2.99
N THR A 49 25.16 8.06 3.38
CA THR A 49 24.53 6.96 4.12
C THR A 49 23.12 6.68 3.59
N SER A 50 22.57 5.52 3.91
CA SER A 50 21.21 5.16 3.49
C SER A 50 20.18 6.10 4.13
N ILE A 51 19.36 6.76 3.32
CA ILE A 51 18.24 7.56 3.83
C ILE A 51 17.20 6.64 4.47
N SER A 52 16.85 6.91 5.72
CA SER A 52 15.78 6.20 6.41
C SER A 52 14.44 6.93 6.26
N SER A 53 13.42 6.21 5.83
CA SER A 53 12.05 6.70 5.81
C SER A 53 11.45 6.77 7.22
N SER A 54 10.53 7.71 7.46
CA SER A 54 9.79 7.85 8.72
C SER A 54 8.28 8.08 8.49
N ILE A 55 7.51 8.02 9.58
CA ILE A 55 6.07 8.30 9.59
C ILE A 55 5.85 9.63 10.30
N LYS A 56 5.15 10.56 9.65
CA LYS A 56 4.72 11.83 10.23
C LYS A 56 3.20 11.87 10.38
N ALA A 57 2.75 11.73 11.63
CA ALA A 57 1.33 11.82 11.97
C ALA A 57 0.77 13.21 11.63
N GLN A 58 -0.39 13.24 11.00
CA GLN A 58 -1.10 14.46 10.69
C GLN A 58 -2.18 14.71 11.74
N ASN A 59 -2.36 15.97 12.14
CA ASN A 59 -3.41 16.33 13.10
C ASN A 59 -4.79 16.49 12.43
N ARG A 60 -5.16 15.59 11.50
CA ARG A 60 -6.42 15.65 10.76
C ARG A 60 -7.07 14.26 10.59
N PRO A 61 -8.39 14.16 10.75
CA PRO A 61 -9.12 12.92 10.52
C PRO A 61 -9.16 12.57 9.02
N CYS A 62 -9.45 11.32 8.73
CA CYS A 62 -9.70 10.79 7.40
C CYS A 62 -10.88 9.80 7.45
N ALA A 63 -11.38 9.38 6.29
CA ALA A 63 -12.47 8.42 6.16
C ALA A 63 -13.68 8.73 7.06
N ALA A 64 -14.18 9.97 6.98
CA ALA A 64 -15.30 10.45 7.81
C ALA A 64 -15.09 10.29 9.33
N GLY A 65 -13.83 10.34 9.80
CA GLY A 65 -13.48 10.24 11.22
C GLY A 65 -13.08 8.84 11.68
N LEU A 66 -13.16 7.82 10.81
CA LEU A 66 -12.76 6.45 11.14
C LEU A 66 -11.26 6.28 11.37
N GLY A 67 -10.44 7.21 10.89
CA GLY A 67 -8.99 7.16 11.04
C GLY A 67 -8.35 8.53 11.02
N ARG A 68 -7.02 8.52 11.02
CA ARG A 68 -6.19 9.72 10.95
C ARG A 68 -5.18 9.60 9.82
N TRP A 69 -4.80 10.74 9.27
CA TRP A 69 -3.78 10.80 8.22
C TRP A 69 -2.37 10.66 8.80
N TYR A 70 -1.52 9.94 8.06
CA TYR A 70 -0.10 9.81 8.30
C TYR A 70 0.64 9.96 6.98
N ASP A 71 1.68 10.78 6.98
CA ASP A 71 2.58 10.93 5.84
C ASP A 71 3.73 9.95 5.98
N LEU A 72 4.09 9.27 4.90
CA LEU A 72 5.22 8.38 4.82
C LEU A 72 6.21 8.95 3.81
N GLY A 73 7.48 9.03 4.20
CA GLY A 73 8.47 9.80 3.45
C GLY A 73 9.77 9.97 4.23
N PHE A 74 10.42 11.12 4.05
CA PHE A 74 11.79 11.34 4.49
C PHE A 74 11.95 12.63 5.28
N GLU A 75 12.69 12.54 6.38
CA GLU A 75 13.20 13.70 7.10
C GLU A 75 14.57 14.07 6.54
N VAL A 76 14.68 15.28 6.02
CA VAL A 76 15.93 15.83 5.48
C VAL A 76 16.25 17.10 6.23
N LEU A 77 17.47 17.20 6.76
CA LEU A 77 17.90 18.36 7.52
C LEU A 77 17.81 19.63 6.65
N GLY A 78 17.16 20.66 7.16
CA GLY A 78 16.97 21.93 6.44
C GLY A 78 15.82 21.91 5.42
N ALA A 79 15.09 20.80 5.26
CA ALA A 79 13.91 20.71 4.41
C ALA A 79 12.64 20.41 5.22
N PRO A 80 11.46 20.82 4.72
CA PRO A 80 10.20 20.22 5.16
C PRO A 80 10.20 18.70 4.93
N PHE A 81 9.34 17.99 5.66
CA PHE A 81 9.15 16.55 5.47
C PHE A 81 8.82 16.23 4.01
N ILE A 82 9.65 15.41 3.36
CA ILE A 82 9.48 15.02 1.96
C ILE A 82 8.54 13.82 1.93
N LYS A 83 7.25 14.09 1.74
CA LYS A 83 6.20 13.08 1.65
C LYS A 83 6.32 12.29 0.35
N TYR A 84 6.33 10.97 0.46
CA TYR A 84 6.15 10.06 -0.67
C TYR A 84 4.67 9.68 -0.85
N PHE A 85 4.03 9.17 0.19
CA PHE A 85 2.61 8.79 0.16
C PHE A 85 1.92 9.09 1.49
N GLN A 86 0.60 8.91 1.53
CA GLN A 86 -0.20 9.08 2.76
C GLN A 86 -0.97 7.81 3.06
N SER A 87 -1.16 7.51 4.34
CA SER A 87 -2.02 6.43 4.83
C SER A 87 -3.07 6.99 5.79
N CYS A 88 -4.32 6.63 5.56
CA CYS A 88 -5.44 6.82 6.47
C CYS A 88 -5.54 5.56 7.35
N TYR A 89 -5.27 5.72 8.65
CA TYR A 89 -5.09 4.58 9.55
C TYR A 89 -5.94 4.72 10.81
N ASN A 90 -6.52 3.61 11.24
CA ASN A 90 -7.22 3.48 12.51
C ASN A 90 -6.27 2.85 13.54
N VAL A 91 -5.80 3.66 14.50
CA VAL A 91 -4.85 3.23 15.53
C VAL A 91 -5.49 2.26 16.52
N ASP A 92 -6.75 2.47 16.89
CA ASP A 92 -7.47 1.64 17.87
C ASP A 92 -7.67 0.21 17.36
N LYS A 93 -7.94 0.09 16.05
CA LYS A 93 -8.06 -1.18 15.32
C LYS A 93 -6.74 -1.70 14.81
N SER A 94 -5.65 -0.95 14.92
CA SER A 94 -4.35 -1.27 14.31
C SER A 94 -4.48 -1.67 12.83
N SER A 95 -5.37 -1.00 12.10
CA SER A 95 -5.78 -1.37 10.74
C SER A 95 -5.77 -0.16 9.81
N VAL A 96 -5.26 -0.37 8.60
CA VAL A 96 -5.28 0.65 7.55
C VAL A 96 -6.65 0.73 6.91
N ILE A 97 -7.07 1.93 6.53
CA ILE A 97 -8.35 2.16 5.82
C ILE A 97 -8.08 2.32 4.33
N TYR A 98 -7.19 3.25 3.96
CA TYR A 98 -6.70 3.41 2.59
C TYR A 98 -5.40 4.23 2.55
N SER A 99 -4.64 4.10 1.47
CA SER A 99 -3.48 4.91 1.15
C SER A 99 -3.68 5.69 -0.15
N GLU A 100 -2.83 6.69 -0.33
CA GLU A 100 -2.78 7.53 -1.53
C GLU A 100 -1.34 7.76 -1.96
N HIS A 101 -1.05 7.47 -3.22
CA HIS A 101 0.26 7.73 -3.83
C HIS A 101 0.10 8.07 -5.31
N ASP A 102 1.21 8.46 -5.93
CA ASP A 102 1.30 8.75 -7.35
C ASP A 102 2.23 7.72 -8.01
N ILE A 103 1.83 7.16 -9.16
CA ILE A 103 2.73 6.40 -10.05
C ILE A 103 3.25 7.38 -11.10
N LEU A 104 4.57 7.55 -11.16
CA LEU A 104 5.23 8.46 -12.10
C LEU A 104 5.42 7.79 -13.46
N GLY A 105 4.42 7.90 -14.36
CA GLY A 105 4.38 7.19 -15.64
C GLY A 105 5.62 7.40 -16.53
N ALA A 106 6.14 8.62 -16.60
CA ALA A 106 7.33 8.94 -17.39
C ALA A 106 8.64 8.29 -16.89
N SER A 107 8.64 7.72 -15.69
CA SER A 107 9.85 7.16 -15.06
C SER A 107 9.66 5.72 -14.59
N ILE A 108 8.44 5.19 -14.53
CA ILE A 108 8.16 3.88 -13.92
C ILE A 108 8.85 2.72 -14.66
N GLU A 109 9.02 2.79 -15.99
CA GLU A 109 9.75 1.79 -16.77
C GLU A 109 11.27 1.82 -16.55
N LYS A 110 11.77 2.91 -15.97
CA LYS A 110 13.19 3.12 -15.60
C LYS A 110 13.39 3.10 -14.09
N ALA A 111 12.40 2.61 -13.33
CA ALA A 111 12.47 2.49 -11.89
C ALA A 111 13.70 1.69 -11.46
N GLN A 112 14.32 2.09 -10.35
CA GLN A 112 15.36 1.30 -9.72
C GLN A 112 14.75 0.00 -9.22
N ILE A 113 15.33 -1.13 -9.63
CA ILE A 113 14.90 -2.46 -9.17
C ILE A 113 15.90 -2.95 -8.13
N ASN A 114 15.42 -3.09 -6.91
CA ASN A 114 16.16 -3.78 -5.85
C ASN A 114 15.28 -4.90 -5.26
N ASN A 115 15.79 -6.13 -5.31
CA ASN A 115 15.11 -7.29 -4.77
C ASN A 115 15.37 -7.50 -3.26
N ASP A 116 16.27 -6.72 -2.67
CA ASP A 116 16.56 -6.75 -1.23
C ASP A 116 15.48 -5.97 -0.47
N ARG A 117 14.44 -6.71 -0.08
CA ARG A 117 13.27 -6.17 0.62
C ARG A 117 13.55 -6.00 2.12
N PRO A 118 13.36 -4.79 2.70
CA PRO A 118 13.58 -4.60 4.12
C PRO A 118 12.48 -5.26 4.97
N SER A 119 12.80 -5.48 6.25
CA SER A 119 11.79 -5.89 7.24
C SER A 119 10.77 -4.78 7.49
N PHE A 120 9.51 -5.16 7.71
CA PHE A 120 8.44 -4.24 8.06
C PHE A 120 8.67 -3.56 9.41
N LYS A 121 8.41 -2.25 9.45
CA LYS A 121 8.60 -1.40 10.63
C LYS A 121 7.25 -0.95 11.20
N ILE A 122 7.16 -0.85 12.52
CA ILE A 122 6.03 -0.18 13.20
C ILE A 122 6.19 1.35 13.08
N GLY A 123 7.44 1.84 13.07
CA GLY A 123 7.74 3.27 13.10
C GLY A 123 7.31 3.90 14.42
N GLY A 124 6.82 5.14 14.38
CA GLY A 124 6.35 5.88 15.56
C GLY A 124 4.91 5.57 15.98
N LEU A 125 4.28 4.52 15.44
CA LEU A 125 2.90 4.19 15.75
C LEU A 125 2.74 3.59 17.15
N LYS A 126 1.75 4.10 17.88
CA LYS A 126 1.34 3.59 19.19
C LYS A 126 0.16 2.64 19.03
N VAL A 127 0.44 1.41 18.61
CA VAL A 127 -0.55 0.34 18.43
C VAL A 127 -0.45 -0.68 19.56
N LYS A 128 -1.57 -1.30 19.95
CA LYS A 128 -1.56 -2.34 21.02
C LYS A 128 -1.13 -3.71 20.47
N ALA A 129 -1.54 -4.04 19.26
CA ALA A 129 -1.20 -5.31 18.62
C ALA A 129 0.31 -5.43 18.38
N ARG A 130 0.86 -6.62 18.63
CA ARG A 130 2.24 -6.98 18.26
C ARG A 130 2.32 -7.30 16.78
N LEU A 131 2.33 -6.26 15.94
CA LEU A 131 2.24 -6.39 14.48
C LEU A 131 3.33 -7.28 13.85
N SER A 132 4.49 -7.40 14.48
CA SER A 132 5.57 -8.29 14.03
C SER A 132 5.24 -9.78 14.13
N THR A 133 4.32 -10.20 15.02
CA THR A 133 4.02 -11.61 15.28
C THR A 133 2.68 -12.06 14.70
N VAL A 134 1.68 -11.17 14.62
CA VAL A 134 0.31 -11.52 14.17
C VAL A 134 0.26 -12.09 12.75
N TYR A 135 1.23 -11.74 11.90
CA TYR A 135 1.34 -12.23 10.53
C TYR A 135 2.05 -13.59 10.41
N THR A 136 2.53 -14.19 11.51
CA THR A 136 3.10 -15.54 11.44
C THR A 136 1.99 -16.58 11.30
N GLN A 137 2.24 -17.63 10.51
CA GLN A 137 1.26 -18.71 10.31
C GLN A 137 0.86 -19.39 11.63
N ASN A 138 1.81 -19.51 12.58
CA ASN A 138 1.51 -20.05 13.91
C ASN A 138 0.55 -19.15 14.69
N SER A 139 0.80 -17.84 14.75
CA SER A 139 -0.12 -16.90 15.40
C SER A 139 -1.49 -16.88 14.73
N GLN A 140 -1.54 -16.93 13.39
CA GLN A 140 -2.80 -17.00 12.65
C GLN A 140 -3.56 -18.27 12.94
N ARG A 141 -2.89 -19.44 12.97
CA ARG A 141 -3.53 -20.71 13.33
C ARG A 141 -4.14 -20.65 14.73
N THR A 142 -3.37 -20.21 15.73
CA THR A 142 -3.88 -20.05 17.10
C THR A 142 -5.06 -19.08 17.15
N ARG A 143 -4.96 -17.94 16.46
CA ARG A 143 -6.04 -16.95 16.43
C ARG A 143 -7.31 -17.50 15.79
N LEU A 144 -7.20 -18.20 14.65
CA LEU A 144 -8.34 -18.81 13.98
C LEU A 144 -8.91 -19.99 14.78
N THR A 145 -8.09 -20.78 15.49
CA THR A 145 -8.60 -21.80 16.42
C THR A 145 -9.53 -21.17 17.46
N ASN A 146 -9.12 -20.05 18.05
CA ASN A 146 -9.91 -19.34 19.06
C ASN A 146 -11.18 -18.71 18.48
N LEU A 147 -11.10 -18.11 17.28
CA LEU A 147 -12.24 -17.49 16.63
C LEU A 147 -13.27 -18.52 16.13
N LEU A 148 -12.81 -19.62 15.56
CA LEU A 148 -13.67 -20.60 14.88
C LEU A 148 -14.06 -21.78 15.77
N GLY A 149 -13.40 -21.96 16.92
CA GLY A 149 -13.72 -23.00 17.90
C GLY A 149 -13.16 -24.39 17.59
N SER A 150 -12.27 -24.55 16.60
CA SER A 150 -11.58 -25.82 16.30
C SER A 150 -10.22 -25.60 15.65
N GLU A 151 -9.23 -26.36 16.13
CA GLU A 151 -7.89 -26.36 15.54
C GLU A 151 -7.86 -27.08 14.18
N GLU A 152 -8.63 -28.15 14.03
CA GLU A 152 -8.80 -28.88 12.78
C GLU A 152 -9.38 -27.98 11.70
N LEU A 153 -10.40 -27.18 12.02
CA LEU A 153 -10.98 -26.20 11.10
C LEU A 153 -9.97 -25.08 10.76
N ALA A 154 -9.27 -24.54 11.76
CA ALA A 154 -8.25 -23.53 11.52
C ALA A 154 -7.12 -24.02 10.59
N LYS A 155 -6.72 -25.30 10.70
CA LYS A 155 -5.73 -25.94 9.82
C LYS A 155 -6.20 -26.08 8.37
N GLN A 156 -7.50 -26.09 8.10
CA GLN A 156 -8.02 -26.07 6.72
C GLN A 156 -7.79 -24.71 6.04
N TYR A 157 -7.81 -23.63 6.82
CA TYR A 157 -7.56 -22.27 6.32
C TYR A 157 -6.08 -21.89 6.32
N ILE A 158 -5.33 -22.29 7.36
CA ILE A 158 -3.92 -21.89 7.56
C ILE A 158 -2.95 -23.03 7.28
N SER A 159 -2.20 -22.89 6.18
CA SER A 159 -1.16 -23.81 5.73
C SER A 159 0.09 -23.05 5.27
N SER A 160 1.12 -23.77 4.80
CA SER A 160 2.33 -23.17 4.24
C SER A 160 2.05 -22.29 3.02
N SER A 161 0.97 -22.54 2.29
CA SER A 161 0.56 -21.80 1.08
C SER A 161 -0.72 -20.99 1.23
N SER A 162 -1.39 -21.09 2.39
CA SER A 162 -2.64 -20.37 2.68
C SER A 162 -2.51 -19.67 4.02
N PHE A 163 -2.31 -18.36 3.99
CA PHE A 163 -2.15 -17.52 5.17
C PHE A 163 -2.37 -16.07 4.79
N PHE A 164 -2.60 -15.21 5.79
CA PHE A 164 -2.62 -13.77 5.57
C PHE A 164 -1.20 -13.22 5.49
N ALA A 165 -0.88 -12.65 4.34
CA ALA A 165 0.32 -11.87 4.12
C ALA A 165 0.10 -10.41 4.46
N LYS A 166 1.20 -9.66 4.51
CA LYS A 166 1.23 -8.21 4.66
C LYS A 166 0.98 -7.58 3.28
N GLY A 167 -0.28 -7.59 2.84
CA GLY A 167 -0.69 -7.05 1.54
C GLY A 167 -0.51 -5.53 1.52
N HIS A 168 0.38 -5.02 0.67
CA HIS A 168 0.64 -3.58 0.57
C HIS A 168 -0.56 -2.85 -0.05
N LEU A 169 -0.86 -1.65 0.45
CA LEU A 169 -1.79 -0.74 -0.21
C LEU A 169 -1.06 0.13 -1.23
N THR A 170 0.02 0.80 -0.81
CA THR A 170 1.02 1.39 -1.71
C THR A 170 2.16 0.39 -1.91
N PRO A 171 2.23 -0.33 -3.05
CA PRO A 171 3.24 -1.36 -3.26
C PRO A 171 4.62 -0.77 -3.54
N ASP A 172 5.67 -1.51 -3.21
CA ASP A 172 7.05 -1.13 -3.49
C ASP A 172 7.34 -1.01 -4.99
N GLY A 173 6.69 -1.84 -5.82
CA GLY A 173 6.83 -1.82 -7.27
C GLY A 173 6.34 -0.52 -7.94
N ASP A 174 5.55 0.31 -7.25
CA ASP A 174 5.10 1.61 -7.78
C ASP A 174 6.15 2.72 -7.56
N ALA A 175 7.22 2.44 -6.81
CA ALA A 175 8.29 3.39 -6.55
C ALA A 175 9.32 3.42 -7.67
N VAL A 176 9.78 4.63 -8.04
CA VAL A 176 10.88 4.82 -9.00
C VAL A 176 12.28 4.75 -8.37
N LEU A 177 12.38 4.97 -7.05
CA LEU A 177 13.63 4.96 -6.30
C LEU A 177 13.62 3.86 -5.24
N ASN A 178 14.79 3.25 -4.98
CA ASN A 178 14.94 2.23 -3.95
C ASN A 178 14.58 2.73 -2.54
N SER A 179 14.87 4.01 -2.24
CA SER A 179 14.48 4.62 -0.97
C SER A 179 12.97 4.72 -0.81
N TRP A 180 12.25 5.01 -1.91
CA TRP A 180 10.79 5.09 -1.94
C TRP A 180 10.17 3.70 -1.83
N ALA A 181 10.73 2.70 -2.51
CA ALA A 181 10.36 1.30 -2.35
C ALA A 181 10.52 0.86 -0.88
N GLY A 182 11.65 1.17 -0.24
CA GLY A 182 11.88 0.88 1.18
C GLY A 182 10.90 1.59 2.13
N ALA A 183 10.35 2.74 1.73
CA ALA A 183 9.38 3.50 2.53
C ALA A 183 7.98 2.86 2.57
N THR A 184 7.68 1.87 1.72
CA THR A 184 6.37 1.18 1.74
C THR A 184 6.28 0.10 2.82
N TYR A 185 7.42 -0.32 3.39
CA TYR A 185 7.55 -1.39 4.38
C TYR A 185 7.25 -0.94 5.82
N PHE A 186 6.12 -0.25 6.01
CA PHE A 186 5.55 0.03 7.32
C PHE A 186 4.23 -0.71 7.50
N TYR A 187 3.96 -1.19 8.71
CA TYR A 187 2.69 -1.88 9.00
C TYR A 187 1.45 -1.00 8.80
N ILE A 188 1.62 0.33 8.80
CA ILE A 188 0.55 1.27 8.49
C ILE A 188 0.05 1.21 7.04
N ASN A 189 0.84 0.58 6.15
CA ASN A 189 0.61 0.50 4.73
C ASN A 189 0.18 -0.91 4.30
N VAL A 190 -0.20 -1.78 5.25
CA VAL A 190 -0.61 -3.15 4.93
C VAL A 190 -1.90 -3.55 5.59
N ALA A 191 -2.64 -4.43 4.92
CA ALA A 191 -3.78 -5.14 5.45
C ALA A 191 -3.55 -6.67 5.36
N PRO A 192 -4.24 -7.47 6.20
CA PRO A 192 -4.26 -8.92 6.04
C PRO A 192 -4.85 -9.34 4.71
N GLU A 193 -4.02 -9.84 3.82
CA GLU A 193 -4.46 -10.31 2.50
C GLU A 193 -4.10 -11.79 2.35
N TRP A 194 -5.03 -12.63 1.90
CA TRP A 194 -4.69 -14.02 1.63
C TRP A 194 -3.55 -14.09 0.62
N GLN A 195 -2.47 -14.79 0.95
CA GLN A 195 -1.25 -14.84 0.14
C GLN A 195 -1.54 -15.21 -1.32
N ILE A 196 -2.44 -16.16 -1.56
CA ILE A 196 -2.82 -16.60 -2.91
C ILE A 196 -3.53 -15.51 -3.72
N ILE A 197 -4.17 -14.54 -3.06
CA ILE A 197 -4.83 -13.37 -3.66
C ILE A 197 -3.81 -12.26 -3.91
N ASN A 198 -2.97 -11.97 -2.91
CA ASN A 198 -1.86 -11.00 -2.99
C ASN A 198 -0.96 -11.29 -4.19
N THR A 199 -0.53 -12.55 -4.34
CA THR A 199 0.26 -12.99 -5.50
C THR A 199 -0.57 -13.41 -6.71
N GLY A 200 -1.89 -13.28 -6.62
CA GLY A 200 -2.87 -13.70 -7.61
C GLY A 200 -3.34 -12.55 -8.46
N ASN A 201 -4.60 -12.15 -8.31
CA ASN A 201 -5.18 -11.05 -9.07
C ASN A 201 -4.78 -9.67 -8.54
N TRP A 202 -4.39 -9.56 -7.28
CA TRP A 202 -4.00 -8.27 -6.72
C TRP A 202 -2.74 -7.69 -7.39
N ILE A 203 -1.65 -8.47 -7.45
CA ILE A 203 -0.44 -8.09 -8.20
C ILE A 203 -0.72 -7.83 -9.70
N ARG A 204 -1.74 -8.46 -10.31
CA ARG A 204 -2.12 -8.19 -11.71
C ARG A 204 -2.71 -6.80 -11.88
N ILE A 205 -3.53 -6.34 -10.94
CA ILE A 205 -4.06 -4.98 -10.93
C ILE A 205 -2.90 -3.98 -10.75
N GLU A 206 -1.96 -4.26 -9.85
CA GLU A 206 -0.79 -3.41 -9.64
C GLU A 206 0.09 -3.31 -10.89
N ASN A 207 0.37 -4.43 -11.55
CA ASN A 207 1.09 -4.46 -12.82
C ASN A 207 0.34 -3.67 -13.92
N ALA A 208 -0.97 -3.82 -14.01
CA ALA A 208 -1.78 -3.10 -14.98
C ALA A 208 -1.80 -1.58 -14.68
N ALA A 209 -1.82 -1.18 -13.41
CA ALA A 209 -1.73 0.22 -13.01
C ALA A 209 -0.42 0.88 -13.47
N ARG A 210 0.71 0.20 -13.24
CA ARG A 210 2.02 0.67 -13.72
C ARG A 210 2.09 0.74 -15.24
N LYS A 211 1.57 -0.27 -15.94
CA LYS A 211 1.49 -0.27 -17.41
C LYS A 211 0.63 0.89 -17.92
N MET A 212 -0.50 1.17 -17.29
CA MET A 212 -1.37 2.30 -17.66
C MET A 212 -0.64 3.64 -17.48
N ALA A 213 0.04 3.85 -16.34
CA ALA A 213 0.81 5.07 -16.12
C ALA A 213 1.93 5.25 -17.16
N ALA A 214 2.66 4.17 -17.49
CA ALA A 214 3.68 4.18 -18.53
C ALA A 214 3.09 4.50 -19.92
N GLN A 215 1.97 3.87 -20.30
CA GLN A 215 1.29 4.14 -21.58
C GLN A 215 0.81 5.59 -21.70
N LEU A 216 0.33 6.18 -20.61
CA LEU A 216 -0.05 7.59 -20.56
C LEU A 216 1.16 8.52 -20.60
N ASN A 217 2.35 8.02 -20.22
CA ASN A 217 3.56 8.80 -20.00
C ASN A 217 3.31 10.00 -19.06
N ASP A 218 2.41 9.82 -18.10
CA ASP A 218 1.98 10.85 -17.15
C ASP A 218 1.69 10.24 -15.77
N THR A 219 1.54 11.09 -14.77
CA THR A 219 1.29 10.70 -13.39
C THR A 219 -0.13 10.17 -13.22
N VAL A 220 -0.25 8.97 -12.69
CA VAL A 220 -1.53 8.37 -12.28
C VAL A 220 -1.64 8.41 -10.76
N LYS A 221 -2.68 9.08 -10.25
CA LYS A 221 -3.01 9.09 -8.83
C LYS A 221 -3.66 7.77 -8.46
N VAL A 222 -3.17 7.14 -7.39
CA VAL A 222 -3.66 5.84 -6.94
C VAL A 222 -4.22 5.96 -5.53
N PHE A 223 -5.42 5.42 -5.35
CA PHE A 223 -6.05 5.26 -4.04
C PHE A 223 -6.24 3.77 -3.83
N THR A 224 -5.68 3.21 -2.76
CA THR A 224 -5.83 1.79 -2.47
C THR A 224 -6.36 1.63 -1.07
N GLY A 225 -7.39 0.83 -0.86
CA GLY A 225 -7.95 0.66 0.48
C GLY A 225 -8.66 -0.65 0.67
N VAL A 226 -9.32 -0.75 1.81
CA VAL A 226 -10.04 -1.93 2.24
C VAL A 226 -11.49 -1.60 2.55
N TYR A 227 -12.36 -2.61 2.56
CA TYR A 227 -13.75 -2.45 2.93
C TYR A 227 -14.36 -3.73 3.50
N ASP A 228 -15.16 -3.56 4.56
CA ASP A 228 -15.84 -4.61 5.30
C ASP A 228 -14.87 -5.63 5.95
N VAL A 229 -15.34 -6.44 6.89
CA VAL A 229 -14.52 -7.43 7.59
C VAL A 229 -14.83 -8.82 7.03
N LEU A 230 -13.79 -9.55 6.65
CA LEU A 230 -13.90 -10.92 6.19
C LEU A 230 -14.54 -11.78 7.30
N THR A 231 -15.50 -12.62 6.94
CA THR A 231 -16.05 -13.64 7.83
C THR A 231 -15.72 -15.04 7.32
N LEU A 232 -15.48 -15.97 8.24
CA LEU A 232 -15.40 -17.41 7.97
C LEU A 232 -16.38 -18.16 8.89
N PRO A 233 -16.92 -19.31 8.46
CA PRO A 233 -17.79 -20.11 9.31
C PRO A 233 -17.01 -20.72 10.48
N ASP A 234 -17.58 -20.63 11.69
CA ASP A 234 -17.13 -21.38 12.87
C ASP A 234 -17.48 -22.88 12.76
N VAL A 235 -17.12 -23.66 13.77
CA VAL A 235 -17.47 -25.10 13.86
C VAL A 235 -18.96 -25.42 13.74
N ASN A 236 -19.83 -24.45 14.00
CA ASN A 236 -21.29 -24.58 13.90
C ASN A 236 -21.84 -23.94 12.60
N GLY A 237 -20.98 -23.51 11.68
CA GLY A 237 -21.35 -22.86 10.43
C GLY A 237 -21.76 -21.38 10.57
N ARG A 238 -21.59 -20.76 11.73
CA ARG A 238 -21.94 -19.34 11.95
C ARG A 238 -20.82 -18.43 11.43
N PRO A 239 -21.14 -17.33 10.73
CA PRO A 239 -20.11 -16.41 10.25
C PRO A 239 -19.45 -15.67 11.41
N VAL A 240 -18.11 -15.74 11.49
CA VAL A 240 -17.29 -15.05 12.49
C VAL A 240 -16.34 -14.06 11.80
N PRO A 241 -16.31 -12.77 12.20
CA PRO A 241 -15.35 -11.80 11.70
C PRO A 241 -13.90 -12.20 12.01
N ILE A 242 -13.01 -12.03 11.03
CA ILE A 242 -11.62 -12.42 11.14
C ILE A 242 -10.73 -11.24 11.51
N THR A 243 -10.00 -11.39 12.61
CA THR A 243 -8.95 -10.47 13.06
C THR A 243 -7.69 -11.24 13.39
N LEU A 244 -6.51 -10.66 13.14
CA LEU A 244 -5.22 -11.33 13.40
C LEU A 244 -4.70 -11.09 14.83
N ALA A 245 -5.33 -10.20 15.60
CA ALA A 245 -5.04 -9.95 16.99
C ALA A 245 -6.33 -9.92 17.84
N GLU A 246 -6.15 -9.98 19.16
CA GLU A 246 -7.21 -9.82 20.16
C GLU A 246 -7.82 -8.41 20.13
N ASP A 247 -8.91 -8.21 20.88
CA ASP A 247 -9.64 -6.93 20.99
C ASP A 247 -10.03 -6.33 19.63
N ASP A 248 -10.42 -7.19 18.69
CA ASP A 248 -10.80 -6.83 17.31
C ASP A 248 -9.73 -6.00 16.57
N GLN A 249 -8.45 -6.26 16.85
CA GLN A 249 -7.33 -5.57 16.19
C GLN A 249 -6.81 -6.34 14.98
N VAL A 250 -6.32 -5.59 13.99
CA VAL A 250 -5.79 -6.11 12.71
C VAL A 250 -6.88 -6.90 11.99
N GLU A 251 -7.95 -6.18 11.61
CA GLU A 251 -9.10 -6.74 10.91
C GLU A 251 -8.66 -7.22 9.52
N ALA A 252 -9.03 -8.46 9.16
CA ALA A 252 -8.84 -8.95 7.81
C ALA A 252 -9.98 -8.41 6.93
N PRO A 253 -9.70 -7.60 5.90
CA PRO A 253 -10.74 -7.01 5.10
C PRO A 253 -11.44 -8.04 4.22
N LYS A 254 -12.75 -7.87 3.99
CA LYS A 254 -13.48 -8.68 3.00
C LYS A 254 -13.10 -8.26 1.58
N TRP A 255 -12.92 -6.97 1.34
CA TRP A 255 -12.58 -6.41 0.03
C TRP A 255 -11.30 -5.58 0.09
N LEU A 256 -10.46 -5.75 -0.92
CA LEU A 256 -9.47 -4.75 -1.30
C LEU A 256 -10.02 -3.96 -2.49
N TRP A 257 -9.73 -2.67 -2.56
CA TRP A 257 -10.10 -1.84 -3.70
C TRP A 257 -8.96 -0.92 -4.11
N LYS A 258 -8.87 -0.62 -5.41
CA LYS A 258 -7.86 0.28 -5.97
C LYS A 258 -8.50 1.19 -7.01
N ILE A 259 -8.23 2.49 -6.95
CA ILE A 259 -8.69 3.47 -7.94
C ILE A 259 -7.47 4.05 -8.62
N LEU A 260 -7.52 4.07 -9.96
CA LEU A 260 -6.55 4.78 -10.79
C LEU A 260 -7.24 6.03 -11.33
N HIS A 261 -6.69 7.20 -11.04
CA HIS A 261 -7.20 8.49 -11.48
C HIS A 261 -6.10 9.22 -12.27
N HIS A 262 -6.37 9.45 -13.55
CA HIS A 262 -5.56 10.31 -14.41
C HIS A 262 -6.20 11.70 -14.49
N SER A 263 -5.57 12.68 -13.85
CA SER A 263 -6.15 14.03 -13.70
C SER A 263 -6.22 14.80 -15.01
N ALA A 264 -5.24 14.64 -15.92
CA ALA A 264 -5.20 15.40 -17.17
C ALA A 264 -6.39 15.09 -18.10
N SER A 265 -6.82 13.83 -18.18
CA SER A 265 -8.03 13.43 -18.94
C SER A 265 -9.31 13.38 -18.08
N ASN A 266 -9.22 13.77 -16.80
CA ASN A 266 -10.30 13.68 -15.82
C ASN A 266 -11.01 12.32 -15.91
N SER A 267 -10.22 11.23 -15.87
CA SER A 267 -10.70 9.87 -16.05
C SER A 267 -10.23 8.94 -14.94
N ALA A 268 -11.10 8.06 -14.45
CA ALA A 268 -10.74 7.09 -13.44
C ALA A 268 -11.41 5.73 -13.65
N ILE A 269 -10.83 4.70 -13.04
CA ILE A 269 -11.40 3.36 -12.94
C ILE A 269 -11.15 2.83 -11.53
N ALA A 270 -12.13 2.12 -10.98
CA ALA A 270 -11.99 1.44 -9.70
C ALA A 270 -11.97 -0.07 -9.89
N PHE A 271 -11.16 -0.78 -9.10
CA PHE A 271 -11.12 -2.22 -8.99
C PHE A 271 -11.55 -2.62 -7.58
N ALA A 272 -12.23 -3.75 -7.46
CA ALA A 272 -12.52 -4.39 -6.19
C ALA A 272 -12.20 -5.88 -6.29
N THR A 273 -11.42 -6.39 -5.34
CA THR A 273 -10.99 -7.78 -5.25
C THR A 273 -11.49 -8.38 -3.94
N LEU A 274 -12.21 -9.50 -4.03
CA LEU A 274 -12.70 -10.23 -2.88
C LEU A 274 -11.53 -10.96 -2.21
N ASN A 275 -11.25 -10.63 -0.94
CA ASN A 275 -10.20 -11.24 -0.13
C ASN A 275 -10.68 -12.55 0.53
N ASN A 276 -11.22 -13.46 -0.26
CA ASN A 276 -11.66 -14.76 0.26
C ASN A 276 -11.48 -15.85 -0.82
N PRO A 277 -10.43 -16.69 -0.72
CA PRO A 277 -10.17 -17.73 -1.72
C PRO A 277 -11.06 -18.98 -1.55
N PHE A 278 -11.95 -18.99 -0.55
CA PHE A 278 -12.78 -20.15 -0.18
C PHE A 278 -14.24 -20.03 -0.63
N VAL A 279 -14.63 -18.91 -1.25
CA VAL A 279 -15.98 -18.74 -1.77
C VAL A 279 -16.23 -19.59 -3.00
N THR A 280 -17.48 -19.99 -3.20
CA THR A 280 -17.93 -20.76 -4.37
C THR A 280 -18.54 -19.89 -5.46
N SER A 281 -18.84 -18.62 -5.16
CA SER A 281 -19.34 -17.63 -6.11
C SER A 281 -18.69 -16.26 -5.84
N GLY A 282 -18.56 -15.45 -6.90
CA GLY A 282 -18.18 -14.05 -6.75
C GLY A 282 -19.33 -13.23 -6.17
N ASP A 283 -19.00 -12.22 -5.35
CA ASP A 283 -19.94 -11.19 -4.92
C ASP A 283 -19.85 -9.98 -5.86
N GLN A 284 -20.94 -9.21 -5.97
CA GLN A 284 -20.98 -8.02 -6.81
C GLN A 284 -21.02 -6.75 -5.95
N LEU A 285 -19.84 -6.20 -5.62
CA LEU A 285 -19.73 -4.94 -4.87
C LEU A 285 -20.27 -3.74 -5.66
N CYS A 286 -20.20 -3.80 -7.00
CA CYS A 286 -20.68 -2.77 -7.91
C CYS A 286 -20.84 -3.32 -9.34
N ASN A 287 -21.40 -2.53 -10.27
CA ASN A 287 -21.60 -2.98 -11.64
C ASN A 287 -20.26 -3.22 -12.36
N ASN A 288 -20.01 -4.46 -12.81
CA ASN A 288 -18.76 -4.82 -13.44
C ASN A 288 -18.67 -4.27 -14.88
N ILE A 289 -17.75 -3.34 -15.10
CA ILE A 289 -17.50 -2.69 -16.39
C ILE A 289 -16.13 -3.04 -16.99
N CYS A 290 -15.38 -4.00 -16.42
CA CYS A 290 -14.01 -4.30 -16.87
C CYS A 290 -13.92 -4.48 -18.40
N ASN A 291 -14.76 -5.36 -18.96
CA ASN A 291 -14.72 -5.71 -20.38
C ASN A 291 -15.01 -4.50 -21.28
N ARG A 292 -15.97 -3.65 -20.88
CA ARG A 292 -16.39 -2.47 -21.65
C ARG A 292 -15.25 -1.46 -21.84
N TYR A 293 -14.34 -1.39 -20.87
CA TYR A 293 -13.25 -0.40 -20.85
C TYR A 293 -11.86 -1.03 -20.98
N GLY A 294 -11.77 -2.27 -21.46
CA GLY A 294 -10.50 -2.94 -21.77
C GLY A 294 -9.72 -3.48 -20.57
N TRP A 295 -10.29 -3.42 -19.36
CA TRP A 295 -9.64 -3.87 -18.13
C TRP A 295 -9.90 -5.34 -17.79
N ALA A 296 -10.67 -6.07 -18.61
CA ALA A 296 -10.95 -7.47 -18.34
C ALA A 296 -9.71 -8.34 -18.49
N GLN A 297 -9.49 -9.21 -17.51
CA GLN A 297 -8.56 -10.34 -17.59
C GLN A 297 -9.33 -11.61 -17.26
N GLN A 298 -9.04 -12.71 -17.95
CA GLN A 298 -9.72 -13.98 -17.69
C GLN A 298 -9.51 -14.42 -16.23
N GLU A 299 -8.31 -14.17 -15.70
CA GLU A 299 -7.92 -14.54 -14.34
C GLU A 299 -8.72 -13.82 -13.26
N PHE A 300 -9.32 -12.66 -13.56
CA PHE A 300 -10.16 -11.95 -12.60
C PHE A 300 -11.40 -12.75 -12.16
N GLN A 301 -11.78 -13.78 -12.91
CA GLN A 301 -12.88 -14.69 -12.55
C GLN A 301 -12.44 -15.86 -11.64
N ASP A 302 -11.13 -16.06 -11.44
CA ASP A 302 -10.61 -17.09 -10.53
C ASP A 302 -10.80 -16.66 -9.07
N LEU A 303 -11.83 -17.23 -8.43
CA LEU A 303 -12.18 -16.95 -7.03
C LEU A 303 -11.01 -17.24 -6.08
N ARG A 304 -10.23 -18.31 -6.34
CA ARG A 304 -9.11 -18.72 -5.48
C ARG A 304 -7.96 -17.73 -5.51
N ARG A 305 -7.82 -16.97 -6.60
CA ARG A 305 -6.79 -15.94 -6.79
C ARG A 305 -7.32 -14.52 -6.54
N GLY A 306 -8.55 -14.40 -6.06
CA GLY A 306 -9.20 -13.14 -5.72
C GLY A 306 -10.11 -12.67 -6.84
N TYR A 307 -11.39 -12.98 -6.72
CA TYR A 307 -12.40 -12.51 -7.67
C TYR A 307 -12.37 -10.98 -7.79
N THR A 308 -12.20 -10.48 -9.02
CA THR A 308 -11.94 -9.06 -9.27
C THR A 308 -12.95 -8.49 -10.26
N ILE A 309 -13.49 -7.33 -9.92
CA ILE A 309 -14.39 -6.54 -10.79
C ILE A 309 -13.88 -5.11 -10.93
N CYS A 310 -14.33 -4.42 -11.97
CA CYS A 310 -14.01 -3.03 -12.23
C CYS A 310 -15.31 -2.22 -12.24
N CYS A 311 -15.29 -1.02 -11.69
CA CYS A 311 -16.47 -0.17 -11.54
C CYS A 311 -16.14 1.29 -11.78
N THR A 312 -17.17 2.12 -11.95
CA THR A 312 -16.99 3.56 -11.85
C THR A 312 -16.67 3.93 -10.39
N VAL A 313 -15.87 4.97 -10.17
CA VAL A 313 -15.57 5.45 -8.81
C VAL A 313 -16.86 5.83 -8.07
N ARG A 314 -17.80 6.45 -8.78
CA ARG A 314 -19.11 6.81 -8.25
C ARG A 314 -19.90 5.61 -7.73
N ASP A 315 -19.95 4.51 -8.49
CA ASP A 315 -20.70 3.33 -8.08
C ASP A 315 -20.03 2.61 -6.91
N LEU A 316 -18.70 2.55 -6.89
CA LEU A 316 -17.97 2.01 -5.74
C LEU A 316 -18.19 2.86 -4.48
N ARG A 317 -18.19 4.20 -4.60
CA ARG A 317 -18.42 5.09 -3.44
C ARG A 317 -19.82 4.98 -2.85
N LYS A 318 -20.85 4.60 -3.63
CA LYS A 318 -22.19 4.33 -3.07
C LYS A 318 -22.16 3.26 -1.98
N VAL A 319 -21.25 2.30 -2.10
CA VAL A 319 -21.07 1.21 -1.13
C VAL A 319 -19.99 1.57 -0.10
N ILE A 320 -18.91 2.24 -0.54
CA ILE A 320 -17.79 2.64 0.29
C ILE A 320 -17.78 4.18 0.43
N PRO A 321 -18.60 4.77 1.32
CA PRO A 321 -18.84 6.21 1.36
C PRO A 321 -17.61 7.03 1.75
N PHE A 322 -16.60 6.41 2.37
CA PHE A 322 -15.36 7.07 2.77
C PHE A 322 -14.31 7.20 1.66
N ILE A 323 -14.56 6.68 0.44
CA ILE A 323 -13.70 6.93 -0.71
C ILE A 323 -13.62 8.45 -0.95
N PRO A 324 -12.42 9.04 -1.00
CA PRO A 324 -12.29 10.49 -1.11
C PRO A 324 -12.87 11.01 -2.43
N THR A 325 -13.45 12.21 -2.41
CA THR A 325 -14.02 12.86 -3.60
C THR A 325 -12.96 13.23 -4.64
N LYS A 326 -11.70 13.44 -4.24
CA LYS A 326 -10.57 13.63 -5.18
C LYS A 326 -10.22 12.37 -6.00
N ALA A 327 -10.81 11.22 -5.68
CA ALA A 327 -10.72 10.05 -6.55
C ALA A 327 -11.76 10.10 -7.69
N ASP A 328 -12.71 11.04 -7.66
CA ASP A 328 -13.70 11.21 -8.72
C ASP A 328 -13.10 11.67 -10.03
N ALA A 329 -13.77 11.23 -11.09
CA ALA A 329 -13.51 11.62 -12.45
C ALA A 329 -14.82 11.69 -13.23
N ALA A 330 -14.89 12.58 -14.22
CA ALA A 330 -16.04 12.66 -15.12
C ALA A 330 -16.04 11.52 -16.16
N ASN A 331 -14.85 11.07 -16.58
CA ASN A 331 -14.66 10.05 -17.59
C ASN A 331 -14.20 8.72 -16.97
N ILE A 332 -14.32 7.63 -17.74
CA ILE A 332 -13.79 6.33 -17.35
C ILE A 332 -12.41 6.14 -17.97
N LEU A 333 -11.42 5.78 -17.15
CA LEU A 333 -10.08 5.47 -17.63
C LEU A 333 -10.13 4.14 -18.39
N ARG A 334 -9.78 4.16 -19.68
CA ARG A 334 -9.80 2.97 -20.56
C ARG A 334 -8.42 2.36 -20.66
N PHE A 335 -8.35 1.03 -20.64
CA PHE A 335 -7.14 0.28 -20.96
C PHE A 335 -7.15 -0.06 -22.45
N ASN A 336 -6.11 0.33 -23.17
CA ASN A 336 -5.97 0.10 -24.61
C ASN A 336 -4.97 -1.02 -24.90
#